data_AF-A0A2N6E9C7-F1
#
_entry.id   AF-A0A2N6E9C7-F1
#
_cell.length_a   1.000
_cell.length_b   1.000
_cell.length_c   1.000
_cell.angle_alpha   90.00
_cell.angle_beta   90.00
_cell.angle_gamma   90.00
#
_symmetry.space_group_name_H-M   'P 1'
#
loop_
_entity.id
_entity.type
_entity.pdbx_description
1 polymer ?
#
loop_
_entity_poly.entity_id
_entity_poly.type
_entity_poly.pdbx_seq_one_letter_code
_entity_poly.pdbx_strand_id
1 'polypeptide(L)'
;MRLILTTILCSSIFLLAGAATTLAEGDYPEDIYYMKPVIGVVFSHQLHVEDNGMDCDSCHDGIFEMEARLAENEESFTMAGLADGEFCGACHDGDTAYDANTRCTTCHVGVIGYSRAHGLVNEEGPAHH
;
A
#
# COMPACT_ATOMS: atom_id res chain seq x y z
N MET A 1 -49.42 -41.66 -8.99
CA MET A 1 -48.37 -42.41 -9.70
C MET A 1 -47.50 -41.41 -10.45
N ARG A 2 -46.74 -40.62 -9.69
CA ARG A 2 -45.31 -40.83 -9.41
C ARG A 2 -44.32 -40.41 -10.52
N LEU A 3 -44.79 -39.97 -11.70
CA LEU A 3 -43.87 -39.51 -12.77
C LEU A 3 -43.97 -38.03 -13.19
N ILE A 4 -44.95 -37.26 -12.73
CA ILE A 4 -45.09 -35.84 -13.15
C ILE A 4 -44.62 -34.86 -12.05
N LEU A 5 -44.49 -35.33 -10.80
CA LEU A 5 -44.14 -34.46 -9.66
C LEU A 5 -42.63 -34.34 -9.42
N THR A 6 -41.81 -35.17 -10.05
CA THR A 6 -40.34 -35.15 -9.90
C THR A 6 -39.63 -34.21 -10.88
N THR A 7 -40.29 -33.73 -11.94
CA THR A 7 -39.68 -32.81 -12.91
C THR A 7 -39.75 -31.34 -12.49
N ILE A 8 -40.67 -30.98 -11.57
CA ILE A 8 -40.84 -29.59 -11.11
C ILE A 8 -39.84 -29.25 -9.98
N LEU A 9 -39.23 -30.24 -9.33
CA LEU A 9 -38.31 -30.03 -8.21
C LEU A 9 -36.84 -29.82 -8.64
N CYS A 10 -36.50 -29.95 -9.93
CA CYS A 10 -35.11 -29.83 -10.40
C CYS A 10 -34.80 -28.57 -11.22
N SER A 11 -35.78 -27.70 -11.50
CA SER A 11 -35.57 -26.56 -12.42
C SER A 11 -35.50 -25.18 -11.77
N SER A 12 -35.55 -25.07 -10.45
CA SER A 12 -35.47 -23.77 -9.75
C SER A 12 -34.19 -23.58 -8.91
N ILE A 13 -33.28 -24.54 -8.92
CA ILE A 13 -31.93 -24.40 -8.34
C ILE A 13 -30.95 -24.39 -9.51
N PHE A 14 -30.92 -23.32 -10.28
CA PHE A 14 -29.77 -23.03 -11.13
C PHE A 14 -29.65 -21.51 -11.27
N LEU A 15 -28.53 -21.01 -10.76
CA LEU A 15 -27.95 -19.69 -11.01
C LEU A 15 -28.62 -18.49 -10.32
N LEU A 16 -28.58 -18.48 -8.99
CA LEU A 16 -28.07 -17.27 -8.33
C LEU A 16 -26.53 -17.34 -8.41
N ALA A 17 -25.98 -17.13 -9.61
CA ALA A 17 -24.59 -16.72 -9.73
C ALA A 17 -24.54 -15.33 -9.10
N GLY A 18 -24.22 -15.28 -7.81
CA GLY A 18 -23.72 -14.05 -7.22
C GLY A 18 -22.59 -13.61 -8.13
N ALA A 19 -22.80 -12.47 -8.81
CA ALA A 19 -21.69 -11.78 -9.43
C ALA A 19 -20.73 -11.53 -8.26
N ALA A 20 -19.64 -12.29 -8.23
CA ALA A 20 -18.46 -11.89 -7.50
C ALA A 20 -18.11 -10.53 -8.10
N THR A 21 -18.57 -9.46 -7.44
CA THR A 21 -18.00 -8.15 -7.60
C THR A 21 -16.57 -8.34 -7.12
N THR A 22 -15.67 -8.64 -8.06
CA THR A 22 -14.29 -8.21 -7.95
C THR A 22 -14.41 -6.69 -7.87
N LEU A 23 -14.57 -6.16 -6.65
CA LEU A 23 -14.15 -4.80 -6.40
C LEU A 23 -12.70 -4.82 -6.87
N ALA A 24 -12.39 -4.01 -7.87
CA ALA A 24 -11.02 -3.85 -8.29
C ALA A 24 -10.25 -3.44 -7.02
N GLU A 25 -9.47 -4.37 -6.45
CA GLU A 25 -8.31 -4.00 -5.63
C GLU A 25 -7.60 -2.88 -6.42
N GLY A 26 -7.38 -1.74 -5.77
CA GLY A 26 -7.09 -0.47 -6.43
C GLY A 26 -6.06 -0.55 -7.57
N ASP A 27 -6.25 0.26 -8.61
CA ASP A 27 -5.40 0.33 -9.81
C ASP A 27 -4.03 1.00 -9.53
N TYR A 28 -3.34 0.53 -8.50
CA TYR A 28 -2.06 1.04 -8.04
C TYR A 28 -1.20 -0.13 -7.52
N PRO A 29 0.14 -0.01 -7.51
CA PRO A 29 0.98 -1.08 -7.00
C PRO A 29 0.82 -1.23 -5.48
N GLU A 30 1.10 -2.44 -4.99
CA GLU A 30 1.30 -2.70 -3.55
C GLU A 30 2.34 -1.75 -2.93
N ASP A 31 2.54 -1.85 -1.62
CA ASP A 31 3.48 -1.03 -0.85
C ASP A 31 4.85 -0.89 -1.52
N ILE A 32 5.30 0.36 -1.66
CA ILE A 32 6.62 0.70 -2.19
C ILE A 32 7.62 0.70 -1.05
N TYR A 33 8.69 -0.06 -1.21
CA TYR A 33 9.83 -0.05 -0.30
C TYR A 33 11.02 0.64 -0.96
N TYR A 34 11.42 1.80 -0.43
CA TYR A 34 12.61 2.50 -0.84
C TYR A 34 13.87 1.86 -0.26
N MET A 35 14.94 1.92 -1.04
CA MET A 35 16.23 1.30 -0.75
C MET A 35 17.32 2.34 -0.47
N LYS A 36 17.08 3.60 -0.83
CA LYS A 36 17.99 4.72 -0.61
C LYS A 36 17.24 5.93 -0.03
N PRO A 37 17.92 6.80 0.74
CA PRO A 37 19.30 6.65 1.23
C PRO A 37 19.44 5.56 2.30
N VAL A 38 18.33 5.07 2.86
CA VAL A 38 18.29 3.97 3.83
C VAL A 38 17.32 2.89 3.37
N ILE A 39 17.62 1.63 3.70
CA ILE A 39 16.81 0.49 3.30
C ILE A 39 15.55 0.38 4.17
N GLY A 40 14.42 0.13 3.52
CA GLY A 40 13.18 -0.23 4.21
C GLY A 40 12.45 1.00 4.72
N VAL A 41 12.26 1.99 3.85
CA VAL A 41 11.22 3.01 4.03
C VAL A 41 10.00 2.56 3.23
N VAL A 42 8.85 2.42 3.89
CA VAL A 42 7.61 1.97 3.25
C VAL A 42 6.69 3.14 2.92
N PHE A 43 6.06 3.07 1.76
CA PHE A 43 4.92 3.90 1.35
C PHE A 43 3.78 2.98 0.93
N SER A 44 2.57 3.27 1.39
CA SER A 44 1.38 2.46 1.09
C SER A 44 0.35 3.27 0.31
N HIS A 45 0.08 2.88 -0.93
CA HIS A 45 -1.00 3.49 -1.72
C HIS A 45 -2.37 3.25 -1.08
N GLN A 46 -2.61 2.05 -0.53
CA GLN A 46 -3.87 1.75 0.15
C GLN A 46 -4.14 2.74 1.27
N LEU A 47 -3.13 3.02 2.11
CA LEU A 47 -3.29 3.97 3.19
C LEU A 47 -3.62 5.37 2.67
N HIS A 48 -2.93 5.85 1.62
CA HIS A 48 -3.11 7.22 1.15
C HIS A 48 -4.37 7.40 0.29
N VAL A 49 -4.59 6.51 -0.69
CA VAL A 49 -5.66 6.61 -1.68
C VAL A 49 -6.98 6.06 -1.14
N GLU A 50 -6.99 4.83 -0.61
CA GLU A 50 -8.25 4.19 -0.17
C GLU A 50 -8.66 4.65 1.24
N ASP A 51 -7.76 4.52 2.20
CA ASP A 51 -8.11 4.75 3.61
C ASP A 51 -8.24 6.25 3.92
N ASN A 52 -7.43 7.09 3.27
CA ASN A 52 -7.45 8.55 3.46
C ASN A 52 -8.10 9.32 2.30
N GLY A 53 -8.54 8.65 1.24
CA GLY A 53 -9.32 9.25 0.16
C GLY A 53 -8.55 10.27 -0.67
N MET A 54 -7.23 10.10 -0.83
CA MET A 54 -6.42 11.01 -1.65
C MET A 54 -6.55 10.68 -3.14
N ASP A 55 -6.71 11.71 -3.96
CA ASP A 55 -6.75 11.58 -5.42
C ASP A 55 -5.34 11.35 -6.00
N CYS A 56 -5.23 10.62 -7.11
CA CYS A 56 -3.94 10.29 -7.73
C CYS A 56 -3.11 11.52 -8.12
N ASP A 57 -3.80 12.60 -8.53
CA ASP A 57 -3.21 13.88 -8.94
C ASP A 57 -2.70 14.73 -7.77
N SER A 58 -3.07 14.38 -6.53
CA SER A 58 -2.52 15.01 -5.33
C SER A 58 -1.03 14.71 -5.16
N CYS A 59 -0.54 13.62 -5.75
CA CYS A 59 0.87 13.24 -5.73
C CYS A 59 1.51 13.27 -7.13
N HIS A 60 0.78 12.86 -8.16
CA HIS A 60 1.34 12.64 -9.51
C HIS A 60 0.86 13.67 -10.55
N ASP A 61 1.72 14.13 -11.46
CA ASP A 61 3.18 13.98 -11.55
C ASP A 61 3.95 15.03 -10.71
N GLY A 62 3.24 15.76 -9.85
CA GLY A 62 3.79 16.90 -9.10
C GLY A 62 4.84 16.56 -8.04
N ILE A 63 4.43 15.87 -6.97
CA ILE A 63 5.31 15.53 -5.83
C ILE A 63 6.15 14.30 -6.16
N PHE A 64 5.56 13.35 -6.88
CA PHE A 64 6.20 12.12 -7.32
C PHE A 64 5.89 11.88 -8.79
N GLU A 65 6.88 11.38 -9.52
CA GLU A 65 6.66 10.80 -10.85
C GLU A 65 5.99 9.43 -10.72
N MET A 66 5.22 9.01 -11.74
CA MET A 66 4.58 7.68 -11.79
C MET A 66 5.57 6.55 -12.11
N GLU A 67 6.71 6.53 -11.42
CA GLU A 67 7.74 5.50 -11.52
C GLU A 67 8.23 5.11 -10.13
N ALA A 68 8.01 3.83 -9.77
CA ALA A 68 8.33 3.33 -8.43
C ALA A 68 9.81 3.50 -8.11
N ARG A 69 10.09 4.12 -6.95
CA ARG A 69 11.43 4.42 -6.43
C ARG A 69 12.24 5.42 -7.27
N LEU A 70 11.67 6.11 -8.26
CA LEU A 70 12.44 7.11 -9.02
C LEU A 70 12.99 8.21 -8.10
N ALA A 71 12.14 8.70 -7.19
CA ALA A 71 12.47 9.74 -6.21
C ALA A 71 13.69 9.41 -5.35
N GLU A 72 14.02 8.14 -5.09
CA GLU A 72 15.17 7.76 -4.24
C GLU A 72 16.53 8.09 -4.88
N ASN A 73 16.54 8.49 -6.15
CA ASN A 73 17.73 8.94 -6.86
C ASN A 73 17.93 10.46 -6.81
N GLU A 74 16.96 11.22 -6.31
CA GLU A 74 17.09 12.66 -6.12
C GLU A 74 17.93 12.99 -4.89
N GLU A 75 18.82 13.96 -5.01
CA GLU A 75 19.72 14.36 -3.90
C GLU A 75 18.94 14.91 -2.69
N SER A 76 17.77 15.52 -2.94
CA SER A 76 16.90 16.03 -1.89
C SER A 76 16.00 14.97 -1.24
N PHE A 77 16.03 13.71 -1.69
CA PHE A 77 15.26 12.61 -1.08
C PHE A 77 15.87 12.17 0.26
N THR A 78 15.80 13.07 1.23
CA THR A 78 16.41 12.99 2.55
C THR A 78 15.47 13.66 3.56
N MET A 79 15.65 13.39 4.86
CA MET A 79 14.86 14.07 5.90
C MET A 79 15.00 15.59 5.87
N ALA A 80 16.13 16.12 5.37
CA ALA A 80 16.30 17.56 5.19
C ALA A 80 15.40 18.11 4.08
N GLY A 81 15.36 17.46 2.90
CA GLY A 81 14.44 17.86 1.84
C GLY A 81 12.97 17.70 2.24
N LEU A 82 12.64 16.67 3.01
CA LEU A 82 11.31 16.54 3.61
C LEU A 82 10.99 17.73 4.55
N ALA A 83 11.94 18.18 5.36
CA ALA A 83 11.75 19.36 6.21
C ALA A 83 11.60 20.66 5.39
N ASP A 84 12.15 20.69 4.17
CA ASP A 84 11.99 21.79 3.20
C ASP A 84 10.69 21.67 2.37
N GLY A 85 9.85 20.68 2.66
CA GLY A 85 8.53 20.48 2.03
C GLY A 85 8.53 19.60 0.78
N GLU A 86 9.62 18.88 0.50
CA GLU A 86 9.73 17.98 -0.65
C GLU A 86 9.20 16.57 -0.33
N PHE A 87 8.78 15.83 -1.37
CA PHE A 87 8.36 14.44 -1.30
C PHE A 87 7.31 14.18 -0.20
N CYS A 88 7.60 13.28 0.74
CA CYS A 88 6.72 12.97 1.87
C CYS A 88 6.43 14.23 2.73
N GLY A 89 7.38 15.15 2.80
CA GLY A 89 7.31 16.38 3.58
C GLY A 89 6.34 17.42 3.04
N ALA A 90 5.90 17.29 1.78
CA ALA A 90 4.84 18.13 1.22
C ALA A 90 3.50 17.98 1.98
N CYS A 91 3.32 16.87 2.72
CA CYS A 91 2.15 16.65 3.57
C CYS A 91 2.52 16.21 4.99
N HIS A 92 3.63 15.51 5.20
CA HIS A 92 4.13 15.17 6.54
C HIS A 92 4.89 16.34 7.19
N ASP A 93 4.21 17.49 7.25
CA ASP A 93 4.71 18.81 7.67
C ASP A 93 4.30 19.17 9.11
N GLY A 94 3.45 18.37 9.76
CA GLY A 94 2.90 18.63 11.09
C GLY A 94 1.55 19.32 11.11
N ASP A 95 1.07 19.80 9.96
CA ASP A 95 -0.21 20.50 9.79
C ASP A 95 -1.19 19.66 8.94
N THR A 96 -0.75 19.23 7.76
CA THR A 96 -1.52 18.41 6.81
C THR A 96 -1.59 16.96 7.29
N ALA A 97 -0.46 16.41 7.73
CA ALA A 97 -0.34 15.11 8.37
C ALA A 97 0.68 15.20 9.52
N TYR A 98 0.93 14.08 10.22
CA TYR A 98 1.96 14.10 11.25
C TYR A 98 3.33 14.47 10.66
N ASP A 99 4.09 15.27 11.39
CA ASP A 99 5.43 15.71 10.99
C ASP A 99 6.38 14.51 10.85
N ALA A 100 7.07 14.43 9.71
CA ALA A 100 8.00 13.36 9.37
C ALA A 100 9.12 13.15 10.42
N ASN A 101 9.47 14.19 11.19
CA ASN A 101 10.50 14.15 12.23
C ASN A 101 10.02 13.57 13.57
N THR A 102 8.74 13.21 13.71
CA THR A 102 8.16 12.80 14.99
C THR A 102 7.87 11.30 15.12
N ARG A 103 7.67 10.59 13.99
CA ARG A 103 7.21 9.19 13.97
C ARG A 103 8.02 8.30 13.03
N CYS A 104 9.34 8.25 13.26
CA CYS A 104 10.30 7.62 12.34
C CYS A 104 9.94 6.16 12.00
N THR A 105 9.49 5.37 12.98
CA THR A 105 9.21 3.93 12.79
C THR A 105 7.93 3.64 12.02
N THR A 106 7.11 4.66 11.73
CA THR A 106 5.93 4.48 10.86
C THR A 106 6.36 4.17 9.43
N CYS A 107 7.39 4.85 8.94
CA CYS A 107 7.88 4.67 7.57
C CYS A 107 9.18 3.84 7.54
N HIS A 108 10.11 4.05 8.49
CA HIS A 108 11.39 3.36 8.52
C HIS A 108 11.30 1.98 9.19
N VAL A 109 10.89 0.98 8.43
CA VAL A 109 10.78 -0.42 8.86
C VAL A 109 12.11 -1.18 8.81
N GLY A 110 13.12 -0.60 8.17
CA GLY A 110 14.48 -1.12 8.10
C GLY A 110 14.60 -2.44 7.33
N VAL A 111 15.79 -3.03 7.35
CA VAL A 111 16.07 -4.31 6.68
C VAL A 111 15.15 -5.42 7.18
N ILE A 112 14.86 -5.48 8.48
CA ILE A 112 14.01 -6.53 9.04
C ILE A 112 12.56 -6.40 8.56
N GLY A 113 12.01 -5.17 8.55
CA GLY A 113 10.67 -4.92 8.03
C GLY A 113 10.58 -5.24 6.54
N TYR A 114 11.56 -4.79 5.76
CA TYR A 114 11.68 -5.14 4.33
C TYR A 114 11.73 -6.66 4.12
N SER A 115 12.61 -7.37 4.83
CA SER A 115 12.77 -8.82 4.69
C SER A 115 11.52 -9.58 5.10
N ARG A 116 10.78 -9.14 6.12
CA ARG A 116 9.49 -9.74 6.50
C ARG A 116 8.44 -9.55 5.42
N ALA A 117 8.30 -8.34 4.88
CA ALA A 117 7.34 -8.05 3.82
C ALA A 117 7.60 -8.86 2.55
N HIS A 118 8.87 -9.22 2.28
CA HIS A 118 9.28 -9.95 1.09
C HIS A 118 9.56 -11.44 1.33
N GLY A 119 9.18 -12.00 2.49
CA GLY A 119 9.37 -13.43 2.79
C GLY A 119 10.83 -13.88 2.84
N LEU A 120 11.77 -12.97 3.09
CA LEU A 120 13.22 -13.22 3.13
C LEU A 120 13.71 -13.62 4.52
N VAL A 121 12.84 -13.64 5.53
CA VAL A 121 13.16 -14.18 6.85
C VAL A 121 12.61 -15.60 6.97
N ASN A 122 13.45 -16.54 7.40
CA ASN A 122 12.96 -17.86 7.82
C ASN A 122 12.13 -17.69 9.09
N GLU A 123 11.08 -18.50 9.28
CA GLU A 123 10.15 -18.45 10.44
C GLU A 123 10.87 -18.66 11.81
N GLU A 124 12.16 -18.97 11.80
CA GLU A 124 13.03 -19.27 12.94
C GLU A 124 14.00 -18.11 13.29
N GLY A 125 13.63 -16.86 12.99
CA GLY A 125 14.43 -15.67 13.32
C GLY A 125 14.69 -15.51 14.83
N PRO A 126 15.84 -14.92 15.23
CA PRO A 126 16.33 -14.97 16.62
C PRO A 126 15.32 -14.34 17.60
N ALA A 127 15.00 -15.09 18.64
CA ALA A 127 14.18 -14.62 19.76
C ALA A 127 14.80 -13.34 20.32
N HIS A 128 14.07 -12.21 20.20
CA HIS A 128 14.41 -10.99 20.90
C HIS A 128 14.16 -11.21 22.40
N HIS A 129 15.26 -11.32 23.16
CA HIS A 129 15.30 -11.31 24.62
C HIS A 129 15.58 -9.88 25.11
#